data_AF-A0A966BUY7-F1
#
_entry.id   AF-A0A966BUY7-F1
#
_cell.length_a   1.000
_cell.length_b   1.000
_cell.length_c   1.000
_cell.angle_alpha   90.00
_cell.angle_beta   90.00
_cell.angle_gamma   90.00
#
_symmetry.space_group_name_H-M   'P 1'
#
loop_
_entity.id
_entity.type
_entity.pdbx_description
1 polymer ?
#
loop_
_entity_poly.entity_id
_entity_poly.type
_entity_poly.pdbx_seq_one_letter_code
_entity_poly.pdbx_strand_id
1 'polypeptide(L)'
;VVKYFHYLRDNPAVVRLLAWSHIEGDSSCGRMDAELMRLGAERVRQAQQAGAVRADVNPAHVVCTFIHTCTHWFEAASHHAQWPGVGSDDQFLDDFLKIFLDGLKPPQQH
;
A
#
# COMPACT_ATOMS: atom_id res chain seq x y z
N VAL A 1 -3.36 6.12 -2.51
CA VAL A 1 -3.11 4.84 -3.19
C VAL A 1 -2.68 5.04 -4.64
N VAL A 2 -3.58 5.38 -5.57
CA VAL A 2 -3.28 5.52 -7.03
C VAL A 2 -2.01 6.32 -7.34
N LYS A 3 -1.85 7.52 -6.75
CA LYS A 3 -0.66 8.36 -6.97
C LYS A 3 0.65 7.67 -6.56
N TYR A 4 0.64 6.93 -5.45
CA TYR A 4 1.82 6.20 -4.98
C TYR A 4 2.15 5.04 -5.90
N PHE A 5 1.13 4.30 -6.34
CA PHE A 5 1.30 3.21 -7.31
C PHE A 5 1.93 3.69 -8.62
N HIS A 6 1.39 4.76 -9.23
CA HIS A 6 1.97 5.32 -10.46
C HIS A 6 3.37 5.90 -10.24
N TYR A 7 3.64 6.51 -9.09
CA TYR A 7 4.99 6.95 -8.75
C TYR A 7 5.99 5.79 -8.79
N LEU A 8 5.65 4.64 -8.19
CA LEU A 8 6.54 3.47 -8.23
C LEU A 8 6.70 2.91 -9.65
N ARG A 9 5.60 2.79 -10.40
CA ARG A 9 5.61 2.37 -11.82
C ARG A 9 6.55 3.23 -12.66
N ASP A 10 6.45 4.54 -12.49
CA ASP A 10 7.18 5.52 -13.29
C ASP A 10 8.62 5.72 -12.79
N ASN A 11 8.98 5.18 -11.61
CA ASN A 11 10.29 5.34 -10.97
C ASN A 11 10.90 3.99 -10.50
N PRO A 12 11.22 3.06 -11.41
CA PRO A 12 11.74 1.73 -11.04
C PRO A 12 13.10 1.76 -10.31
N ALA A 13 13.87 2.85 -10.45
CA ALA A 13 15.10 3.04 -9.67
C ALA A 13 14.81 3.20 -8.17
N VAL A 14 13.70 3.85 -7.81
CA VAL A 14 13.27 4.00 -6.41
C VAL A 14 12.87 2.65 -5.83
N VAL A 15 12.13 1.85 -6.59
CA VAL A 15 11.73 0.49 -6.19
C VAL A 15 12.97 -0.36 -5.85
N ARG A 16 14.00 -0.34 -6.71
CA ARG A 16 15.25 -1.07 -6.44
C ARG A 16 15.98 -0.56 -5.21
N LEU A 17 16.04 0.76 -5.02
CA LEU A 17 16.66 1.37 -3.85
C LEU A 17 15.95 0.93 -2.55
N LEU A 18 14.61 0.92 -2.54
CA LEU A 18 13.82 0.46 -1.41
C LEU A 18 14.12 -1.01 -1.09
N ALA A 19 14.11 -1.88 -2.11
CA ALA A 19 14.43 -3.30 -1.94
C ALA A 19 15.85 -3.50 -1.36
N TRP A 20 16.85 -2.78 -1.87
CA TRP A 20 18.22 -2.83 -1.34
C TRP A 20 18.33 -2.31 0.09
N SER A 21 17.65 -1.21 0.42
CA SER A 21 17.67 -0.64 1.76
C SER A 21 17.16 -1.65 2.81
N HIS A 22 16.15 -2.45 2.44
CA HIS A 22 15.66 -3.54 3.29
C HIS A 22 16.69 -4.68 3.43
N ILE A 23 17.38 -5.06 2.36
CA ILE A 23 18.43 -6.11 2.38
C ILE A 23 19.61 -5.68 3.27
N GLU A 24 20.02 -4.42 3.18
CA GLU A 24 21.13 -3.87 3.98
C GLU A 24 20.74 -3.60 5.45
N GLY A 25 19.46 -3.77 5.81
CA GLY A 25 18.98 -3.48 7.15
C GLY A 25 19.07 -1.99 7.52
N ASP A 26 19.02 -1.10 6.52
CA ASP A 26 19.07 0.33 6.76
C ASP A 26 17.78 0.82 7.44
N SER A 27 17.89 1.01 8.76
CA SER A 27 16.80 1.49 9.61
C SER A 27 16.71 3.01 9.70
N SER A 28 17.61 3.75 9.04
CA SER A 28 17.60 5.21 9.08
C SER A 28 16.41 5.82 8.33
N CYS A 29 15.88 5.09 7.33
CA CYS A 29 14.71 5.45 6.54
C CYS A 29 13.42 5.58 7.38
N GLY A 30 13.24 4.75 8.42
CA GLY A 30 12.03 4.73 9.25
C GLY A 30 11.78 6.01 10.07
N ARG A 31 12.78 6.91 10.17
CA ARG A 31 12.62 8.24 10.78
C ARG A 31 12.13 9.29 9.80
N MET A 32 12.36 9.08 8.50
CA MET A 32 12.04 10.05 7.46
C MET A 32 10.58 9.94 7.00
N ASP A 33 10.01 8.74 7.06
CA ASP A 33 8.62 8.45 6.68
C ASP A 33 7.64 8.49 7.86
N ALA A 34 8.13 8.57 9.10
CA ALA A 34 7.31 8.61 10.32
C ALA A 34 6.21 9.69 10.28
N GLU A 35 6.51 10.87 9.75
CA GLU A 35 5.51 11.94 9.62
C GLU A 35 4.47 11.64 8.54
N LEU A 36 4.88 11.03 7.41
CA LEU A 36 3.95 10.60 6.37
C LEU A 36 3.03 9.48 6.88
N MET A 37 3.58 8.52 7.64
CA MET A 37 2.83 7.48 8.31
C MET A 37 1.82 8.07 9.30
N ARG A 38 2.25 9.03 10.13
CA ARG A 38 1.38 9.74 11.09
C ARG A 38 0.21 10.43 10.39
N LEU A 39 0.49 11.17 9.31
CA LEU A 39 -0.50 11.88 8.49
C LEU A 39 -1.45 10.93 7.75
N GLY A 40 -0.96 9.78 7.30
CA GLY A 40 -1.77 8.73 6.68
C GLY A 40 -2.73 8.12 7.70
N ALA A 41 -2.20 7.71 8.84
CA ALA A 41 -2.98 7.10 9.92
C ALA A 41 -4.04 8.07 10.48
N GLU A 42 -3.74 9.37 10.54
CA GLU A 42 -4.71 10.38 10.96
C GLU A 42 -5.89 10.49 10.01
N ARG A 43 -5.65 10.45 8.69
CA ARG A 43 -6.75 10.44 7.71
C ARG A 43 -7.63 9.20 7.85
N VAL A 44 -7.03 8.04 8.13
CA VAL A 44 -7.80 6.81 8.38
C VAL A 44 -8.64 6.95 9.65
N ARG A 45 -8.08 7.51 10.74
CA ARG A 45 -8.85 7.79 11.97
C ARG A 45 -10.05 8.70 11.72
N GLN A 46 -9.87 9.78 10.96
CA GLN A 46 -10.96 10.69 10.60
C GLN A 46 -12.06 9.96 9.81
N ALA A 47 -11.67 9.09 8.87
CA ALA A 47 -12.62 8.27 8.12
C ALA A 47 -13.36 7.24 9.00
N GLN A 48 -12.69 6.68 10.01
CA GLN A 48 -13.31 5.80 11.01
C GLN A 48 -14.32 6.55 11.88
N GLN A 49 -13.96 7.75 12.36
CA GLN A 49 -14.85 8.61 13.14
C GLN A 49 -16.09 9.04 12.34
N ALA A 50 -15.94 9.24 11.04
CA ALA A 50 -17.04 9.54 10.12
C ALA A 50 -17.88 8.29 9.73
N GLY A 51 -17.51 7.10 10.20
CA GLY A 51 -18.19 5.85 9.86
C GLY A 51 -17.98 5.40 8.41
N ALA A 52 -17.01 5.96 7.69
CA ALA A 52 -16.71 5.59 6.30
C ALA A 52 -15.74 4.40 6.21
N VAL A 53 -14.95 4.16 7.27
CA VAL A 53 -14.01 3.04 7.40
C VAL A 53 -14.31 2.28 8.68
N ARG A 54 -14.21 0.95 8.66
CA ARG A 54 -14.41 0.09 9.84
C ARG A 54 -13.48 0.49 11.00
N ALA A 55 -14.03 0.60 12.21
CA ALA A 55 -13.32 1.10 13.38
C ALA A 55 -12.48 0.03 14.12
N ASP A 56 -12.60 -1.24 13.74
CA ASP A 56 -11.95 -2.40 14.35
C ASP A 56 -10.58 -2.74 13.74
N VAL A 57 -10.03 -1.87 12.88
CA VAL A 57 -8.69 -2.02 12.30
C VAL A 57 -7.77 -0.89 12.74
N ASN A 58 -6.49 -1.20 12.94
CA ASN A 58 -5.48 -0.20 13.28
C ASN A 58 -5.23 0.73 12.06
N PRO A 59 -5.36 2.07 12.21
CA PRO A 59 -5.10 3.04 11.16
C PRO A 59 -3.72 2.91 10.48
N ALA A 60 -2.69 2.62 11.26
CA ALA A 60 -1.34 2.45 10.74
C ALA A 60 -1.23 1.19 9.87
N HIS A 61 -1.93 0.11 10.24
CA HIS A 61 -1.93 -1.12 9.45
C HIS A 61 -2.60 -0.91 8.09
N VAL A 62 -3.66 -0.10 8.03
CA VAL A 62 -4.29 0.28 6.76
C VAL A 62 -3.29 0.98 5.83
N VAL A 63 -2.49 1.91 6.38
CA VAL A 63 -1.44 2.61 5.63
C VAL A 63 -0.34 1.66 5.19
N CYS A 64 0.21 0.85 6.12
CA CYS A 64 1.25 -0.12 5.83
C CYS A 64 0.80 -1.10 4.75
N THR A 65 -0.42 -1.64 4.81
CA THR A 65 -0.93 -2.60 3.83
C THR A 65 -0.89 -2.02 2.42
N PHE A 66 -1.38 -0.79 2.19
CA PHE A 66 -1.32 -0.25 0.83
C PHE A 66 0.12 0.02 0.37
N ILE A 67 1.00 0.48 1.26
CA ILE A 67 2.41 0.72 0.93
C ILE A 67 3.07 -0.59 0.54
N HIS A 68 2.98 -1.61 1.40
CA HIS A 68 3.57 -2.92 1.19
C HIS A 68 3.06 -3.55 -0.11
N THR A 69 1.75 -3.56 -0.34
CA THR A 69 1.18 -4.17 -1.55
C THR A 69 1.65 -3.47 -2.82
N CYS A 70 1.63 -2.13 -2.84
CA CYS A 70 2.08 -1.37 -4.02
C CYS A 70 3.59 -1.52 -4.24
N THR A 71 4.40 -1.42 -3.18
CA THR A 71 5.85 -1.54 -3.27
C THR A 71 6.25 -2.94 -3.74
N HIS A 72 5.72 -3.98 -3.10
CA HIS A 72 6.07 -5.36 -3.38
C HIS A 72 5.64 -5.81 -4.79
N TRP A 73 4.52 -5.30 -5.31
CA TRP A 73 4.14 -5.52 -6.72
C TRP A 73 5.31 -5.17 -7.65
N PHE A 74 5.88 -3.98 -7.51
CA PHE A 74 6.99 -3.59 -8.38
C PHE A 74 8.34 -4.25 -8.01
N GLU A 75 8.61 -4.51 -6.73
CA GLU A 75 9.83 -5.20 -6.30
C GLU A 75 9.93 -6.63 -6.86
N ALA A 76 8.79 -7.33 -6.94
CA ALA A 76 8.71 -8.71 -7.40
C ALA A 76 8.27 -8.84 -8.87
N ALA A 77 8.26 -7.74 -9.64
CA ALA A 77 7.81 -7.68 -11.04
C ALA A 77 8.33 -8.82 -11.92
N SER A 78 9.63 -9.10 -11.85
CA SER A 78 10.27 -10.17 -12.64
C SER A 78 9.81 -11.57 -12.27
N HIS A 79 9.40 -11.78 -11.01
CA HIS A 79 8.94 -13.07 -10.52
C HIS A 79 7.49 -13.32 -10.91
N HIS A 80 6.59 -12.37 -10.63
CA HIS A 80 5.18 -12.59 -10.90
C HIS A 80 4.83 -12.48 -12.40
N ALA A 81 5.65 -11.83 -13.23
CA ALA A 81 5.54 -11.88 -14.69
C ALA A 81 5.61 -13.31 -15.26
N GLN A 82 6.10 -14.28 -14.48
CA GLN A 82 6.16 -15.70 -14.86
C GLN A 82 4.88 -16.47 -14.49
N TRP A 83 3.97 -15.87 -13.72
CA TRP A 83 2.76 -16.55 -13.27
C TRP A 83 1.63 -16.43 -14.30
N PRO A 84 0.95 -17.53 -14.63
CA PRO A 84 -0.14 -17.50 -15.59
C PRO A 84 -1.31 -16.69 -15.03
N GLY A 85 -1.79 -15.71 -15.81
CA GLY A 85 -2.98 -14.92 -15.48
C GLY A 85 -2.77 -13.76 -14.51
N VAL A 86 -1.51 -13.38 -14.20
CA VAL A 86 -1.22 -12.28 -13.25
C VAL A 86 -1.73 -10.90 -13.71
N GLY A 87 -1.87 -10.70 -15.02
CA GLY A 87 -2.37 -9.44 -15.61
C GLY A 87 -1.33 -8.32 -15.72
N SER A 88 -1.82 -7.11 -16.06
CA SER A 88 -1.03 -5.87 -16.15
C SER A 88 -1.04 -5.05 -14.85
N ASP A 89 -0.18 -4.05 -14.77
CA ASP A 89 -0.18 -3.07 -13.66
C ASP A 89 -1.55 -2.41 -13.45
N ASP A 90 -2.25 -2.07 -14.54
CA ASP A 90 -3.54 -1.40 -14.46
C ASP A 90 -4.64 -2.37 -13.97
N GLN A 91 -4.59 -3.63 -14.41
CA GLN A 91 -5.51 -4.67 -13.91
C GLN A 91 -5.28 -4.94 -12.43
N PHE A 92 -4.02 -5.07 -12.02
CA PHE A 92 -3.67 -5.24 -10.61
C PHE A 92 -4.12 -4.07 -9.76
N LEU A 93 -3.88 -2.82 -10.20
CA LEU A 93 -4.31 -1.63 -9.47
C LEU A 93 -5.83 -1.59 -9.29
N ASP A 94 -6.58 -1.87 -10.36
CA ASP A 94 -8.04 -1.89 -10.32
C ASP A 94 -8.56 -2.93 -9.31
N ASP A 95 -8.07 -4.17 -9.38
CA ASP A 95 -8.48 -5.23 -8.46
C ASP A 95 -8.01 -5.00 -7.02
N PHE A 96 -6.79 -4.47 -6.84
CA PHE A 96 -6.30 -4.07 -5.53
C PHE A 96 -7.21 -3.00 -4.91
N LEU A 97 -7.63 -1.99 -5.66
CA LEU A 97 -8.53 -0.96 -5.14
C LEU A 97 -9.89 -1.54 -4.74
N LYS A 98 -10.47 -2.43 -5.53
CA LYS A 98 -11.73 -3.12 -5.17
C LYS A 98 -11.58 -3.87 -3.87
N ILE A 99 -10.58 -4.76 -3.78
CA ILE A 99 -10.35 -5.62 -2.60
C ILE A 99 -10.05 -4.77 -1.36
N PHE A 100 -9.12 -3.83 -1.49
CA PHE A 100 -8.64 -3.01 -0.39
C PHE A 100 -9.72 -2.06 0.12
N LEU A 101 -10.40 -1.32 -0.77
CA LEU A 101 -11.43 -0.37 -0.35
C LEU A 101 -12.68 -1.07 0.15
N ASP A 102 -13.09 -2.20 -0.44
CA ASP A 102 -14.21 -2.98 0.04
C ASP A 102 -13.92 -3.59 1.42
N GLY A 103 -12.71 -4.09 1.64
CA GLY A 103 -12.29 -4.64 2.94
C GLY A 103 -12.25 -3.60 4.07
N LEU A 104 -12.16 -2.31 3.74
CA LEU A 104 -12.18 -1.21 4.69
C LEU A 104 -13.59 -0.70 5.01
N LYS A 105 -14.62 -1.10 4.25
CA LYS A 105 -16.00 -0.66 4.52
C LYS A 105 -16.44 -1.12 5.92
N PRO A 106 -17.29 -0.34 6.61
CA PRO A 106 -17.92 -0.78 7.84
C PRO A 106 -18.67 -2.10 7.63
N PRO A 107 -18.71 -2.99 8.65
CA PRO A 107 -19.50 -4.22 8.56
C PRO A 107 -20.98 -3.90 8.33
N GLN A 108 -21.63 -4.66 7.45
CA GLN A 108 -23.06 -4.57 7.23
C GLN A 108 -23.77 -5.05 8.51
N GLN A 109 -24.61 -4.20 9.09
CA GLN A 109 -25.48 -4.60 10.19
C GLN A 109 -26.55 -5.54 9.61
N HIS A 110 -26.52 -6.81 10.02
CA HIS A 110 -27.57 -7.79 9.75
C HIS A 110 -28.72 -7.63 10.76
#